data_AF-A0A536ZYN9-F1
#
_entry.id   AF-A0A536ZYN9-F1
#
_cell.length_a   1.000
_cell.length_b   1.000
_cell.length_c   1.000
_cell.angle_alpha   90.00
_cell.angle_beta   90.00
_cell.angle_gamma   90.00
#
_symmetry.space_group_name_H-M   'P 1'
#
loop_
_entity.id
_entity.type
_entity.pdbx_description
1 polymer ?
#
loop_
_entity_poly.entity_id
_entity_poly.type
_entity_poly.pdbx_seq_one_letter_code
_entity_poly.pdbx_strand_id
1 'polypeptide(L)'
;MLTDSELESILEAAANAGATSAGYVLLRLPWEVKPIFKEWLEKRFPLKAEHVMSRIRDMRDGKENDPNFGSRMVGQGELARLLAQRFRKAVQRFGLDKPTPELDCNRFVPPSLSGQASLF
;
A
#
# COMPACT_ATOMS: atom_id res chain seq x y z
N MET A 1 0.04 -14.31 -4.95
CA MET A 1 0.53 -12.95 -5.20
C MET A 1 -0.21 -12.52 -6.48
N LEU A 2 -1.14 -11.57 -6.33
CA LEU A 2 -2.23 -11.31 -7.31
C LEU A 2 -1.88 -10.17 -8.28
N THR A 3 -1.20 -9.15 -7.77
CA THR A 3 -0.88 -7.90 -8.47
C THR A 3 0.60 -7.53 -8.36
N ASP A 4 1.40 -8.29 -7.63
CA ASP A 4 2.84 -8.03 -7.45
C ASP A 4 3.64 -8.26 -8.73
N SER A 5 3.17 -9.08 -9.67
CA SER A 5 3.78 -9.19 -10.99
C SER A 5 3.59 -7.93 -11.83
N GLU A 6 2.62 -7.08 -11.48
CA GLU A 6 2.29 -5.85 -12.20
C GLU A 6 2.95 -4.61 -11.57
N LEU A 7 3.74 -4.80 -10.50
CA LEU A 7 4.35 -3.71 -9.74
C LEU A 7 5.14 -2.74 -10.65
N GLU A 8 6.07 -3.25 -11.45
CA GLU A 8 6.92 -2.43 -12.30
C GLU A 8 6.16 -1.81 -13.46
N SER A 9 5.20 -2.52 -14.07
CA SER A 9 4.42 -1.99 -15.19
C SER A 9 3.47 -0.87 -14.75
N ILE A 10 2.87 -0.98 -13.56
CA ILE A 10 2.05 0.08 -12.97
C ILE A 10 2.90 1.33 -12.70
N LEU A 11 4.11 1.16 -12.15
CA LEU A 11 5.01 2.28 -11.87
C LEU A 11 5.49 2.96 -13.15
N GLU A 12 5.86 2.20 -14.18
CA GLU A 12 6.24 2.74 -15.48
C GLU A 12 5.10 3.54 -16.12
N ALA A 13 3.88 2.98 -16.10
CA ALA A 13 2.70 3.67 -16.61
C ALA A 13 2.41 4.96 -15.84
N ALA A 14 2.55 4.95 -14.51
CA ALA A 14 2.37 6.14 -13.68
C ALA A 14 3.40 7.23 -14.00
N ALA A 15 4.67 6.85 -14.15
CA ALA A 15 5.73 7.78 -14.54
C ALA A 15 5.46 8.41 -15.91
N ASN A 16 5.05 7.60 -16.90
CA ASN A 16 4.67 8.08 -18.23
C ASN A 16 3.46 9.03 -18.20
N ALA A 17 2.56 8.87 -17.23
CA ALA A 17 1.42 9.76 -17.01
C ALA A 17 1.80 11.05 -16.25
N GLY A 18 3.07 11.24 -15.87
CA GLY A 18 3.56 12.44 -15.20
C GLY A 18 3.62 12.34 -13.67
N ALA A 19 3.45 11.16 -13.08
CA ALA A 19 3.68 10.98 -11.65
C ALA A 19 5.14 11.28 -11.30
N THR A 20 5.35 11.88 -10.13
CA THR A 20 6.68 12.28 -9.63
C THR A 20 7.11 11.54 -8.38
N SER A 21 6.16 10.89 -7.70
CA SER A 21 6.38 10.11 -6.50
C SER A 21 5.51 8.85 -6.49
N ALA A 22 5.93 7.83 -5.75
CA ALA A 22 5.13 6.62 -5.55
C ALA A 22 5.30 6.06 -4.13
N GLY A 23 4.24 5.41 -3.64
CA GLY A 23 4.25 4.64 -2.40
C GLY A 23 3.43 3.37 -2.55
N TYR A 24 3.66 2.39 -1.67
CA TYR A 24 2.83 1.19 -1.59
C TYR A 24 2.54 0.83 -0.15
N VAL A 25 1.46 0.07 0.04
CA VAL A 25 1.13 -0.58 1.31
C VAL A 25 0.77 -2.03 1.03
N LEU A 26 1.19 -2.94 1.91
CA LEU A 26 0.75 -4.32 1.83
C LEU A 26 -0.75 -4.43 2.15
N LEU A 27 -1.41 -5.42 1.53
CA LEU A 27 -2.83 -5.70 1.76
C LEU A 27 -3.10 -5.92 3.26
N ARG A 28 -4.09 -5.19 3.79
CA ARG A 28 -4.52 -5.26 5.18
C ARG A 28 -5.88 -5.92 5.23
N LEU A 29 -6.05 -6.87 6.15
CA LEU A 29 -7.29 -7.62 6.34
C LEU A 29 -7.80 -7.47 7.79
N PRO A 30 -8.16 -6.25 8.22
CA PRO A 30 -8.72 -6.04 9.54
C PRO A 30 -10.14 -6.61 9.64
N TRP A 31 -10.47 -7.23 10.77
CA TRP A 31 -11.83 -7.58 11.17
C TRP A 31 -12.67 -8.22 10.04
N GLU A 32 -13.78 -7.60 9.65
CA GLU A 32 -14.76 -8.09 8.67
C GLU A 32 -14.21 -8.12 7.24
N VAL A 33 -13.16 -7.33 6.93
CA VAL A 33 -12.55 -7.32 5.60
C VAL A 33 -11.91 -8.67 5.28
N LYS A 34 -11.38 -9.35 6.30
CA LYS A 34 -10.73 -10.66 6.15
C LYS A 34 -11.66 -11.74 5.58
N PRO A 35 -12.81 -12.07 6.19
CA PRO A 35 -13.70 -13.09 5.64
C PRO A 35 -14.27 -12.69 4.27
N ILE A 36 -14.60 -11.41 4.05
CA ILE A 36 -15.09 -10.93 2.75
C ILE A 36 -14.04 -11.15 1.66
N PHE A 37 -12.78 -10.81 1.93
CA PHE A 37 -11.70 -10.99 0.97
C PHE A 37 -11.46 -12.47 0.66
N LYS A 38 -11.48 -13.35 1.67
CA LYS A 38 -11.34 -14.80 1.48
C LYS A 38 -12.45 -15.38 0.61
N GLU A 39 -13.70 -15.06 0.93
CA GLU A 39 -14.86 -15.53 0.16
C GLU A 39 -14.78 -15.07 -1.30
N TRP A 40 -14.44 -13.79 -1.52
CA TRP A 40 -14.22 -13.27 -2.87
C TRP A 40 -13.09 -14.01 -3.58
N LEU A 41 -11.98 -14.25 -2.90
CA LEU A 41 -10.81 -14.90 -3.46
C LEU A 41 -11.09 -16.36 -3.83
N GLU A 42 -11.81 -17.09 -3.00
CA GLU A 42 -12.27 -18.47 -3.27
C GLU A 42 -13.23 -18.53 -4.46
N LYS A 43 -14.16 -17.56 -4.56
CA LYS A 43 -15.11 -17.49 -5.68
C LYS A 43 -14.45 -17.13 -7.02
N ARG A 44 -13.46 -16.23 -7.01
CA ARG A 44 -12.88 -15.67 -8.25
C ARG A 44 -11.59 -16.36 -8.68
N PHE A 45 -10.79 -16.84 -7.72
CA PHE A 45 -9.49 -17.44 -7.96
C PHE A 45 -9.27 -18.69 -7.07
N PRO A 46 -10.15 -19.70 -7.14
CA PRO A 46 -10.14 -20.84 -6.23
C PRO A 46 -8.78 -21.55 -6.16
N LEU A 47 -8.14 -21.74 -7.32
CA LEU A 47 -6.82 -22.41 -7.42
C LEU A 47 -5.66 -21.61 -6.82
N LYS A 48 -5.84 -20.30 -6.59
CA LYS A 48 -4.81 -19.42 -6.03
C LYS A 48 -5.12 -18.99 -4.59
N ALA A 49 -6.31 -19.27 -4.08
CA ALA A 49 -6.80 -18.70 -2.83
C ALA A 49 -5.87 -19.01 -1.64
N GLU A 50 -5.61 -20.28 -1.39
CA GLU A 50 -4.71 -20.70 -0.32
C GLU A 50 -3.29 -20.19 -0.50
N HIS A 51 -2.78 -20.18 -1.74
CA HIS A 51 -1.45 -19.67 -2.01
C HIS A 51 -1.33 -18.17 -1.69
N VAL A 52 -2.31 -17.36 -2.11
CA VAL A 52 -2.35 -15.93 -1.82
C VAL A 52 -2.44 -15.70 -0.31
N MET A 53 -3.32 -16.41 0.39
CA MET A 53 -3.46 -16.28 1.83
C MET A 53 -2.18 -16.72 2.57
N SER A 54 -1.49 -17.75 2.10
CA SER A 54 -0.19 -18.16 2.63
C SER A 54 0.84 -17.05 2.48
N ARG A 55 0.93 -16.39 1.32
CA ARG A 55 1.87 -15.27 1.12
C ARG A 55 1.57 -14.08 2.03
N ILE A 56 0.29 -13.80 2.29
CA ILE A 56 -0.10 -12.74 3.24
C ILE A 56 0.43 -13.10 4.64
N ARG A 57 0.27 -14.37 5.05
CA ARG A 57 0.78 -14.87 6.33
C ARG A 57 2.30 -14.83 6.42
N ASP A 58 3.02 -15.23 5.35
CA ASP A 58 4.49 -15.14 5.29
C ASP A 58 5.00 -13.71 5.57
N MET A 59 4.28 -12.70 5.07
CA MET A 59 4.65 -11.29 5.24
C MET A 59 4.18 -10.66 6.56
N ARG A 60 3.45 -11.43 7.38
CA ARG A 60 2.77 -10.94 8.60
C ARG A 60 2.93 -11.89 9.78
N ASP A 61 4.05 -12.61 9.85
CA ASP A 61 4.36 -13.48 11.00
C ASP A 61 3.35 -14.62 11.22
N GLY A 62 2.86 -15.23 10.14
CA GLY A 62 1.82 -16.26 10.21
C GLY A 62 0.39 -15.70 10.39
N LYS A 63 0.24 -14.39 10.66
CA LYS A 63 -1.06 -13.73 10.81
C LYS A 63 -1.58 -13.23 9.48
N GLU A 64 -2.88 -13.00 9.38
CA GLU A 64 -3.48 -12.44 8.15
C GLU A 64 -3.59 -10.91 8.20
N ASN A 65 -3.30 -10.32 9.36
CA ASN A 65 -3.31 -8.88 9.57
C ASN A 65 -2.30 -8.48 10.65
N ASP A 66 -1.82 -7.24 10.60
CA ASP A 66 -0.99 -6.63 11.63
C ASP A 66 -1.63 -5.29 12.06
N PRO A 67 -1.94 -5.09 13.36
CA PRO A 67 -2.49 -3.84 13.85
C PRO A 67 -1.43 -2.73 14.02
N ASN A 68 -0.15 -3.08 14.15
CA ASN A 68 0.90 -2.16 14.57
C ASN A 68 1.25 -1.15 13.47
N PHE A 69 1.32 0.14 13.82
CA PHE A 69 1.74 1.18 12.88
C PHE A 69 3.18 0.94 12.40
N GLY A 70 3.48 1.31 11.15
CA GLY A 70 4.75 1.00 10.52
C GLY A 70 4.74 -0.41 9.92
N SER A 71 4.84 -1.45 10.74
CA SER A 71 4.92 -2.84 10.27
C SER A 71 3.67 -3.27 9.48
N ARG A 72 2.49 -2.74 9.81
CA ARG A 72 1.26 -3.02 9.04
C ARG A 72 1.32 -2.58 7.57
N MET A 73 2.14 -1.56 7.26
CA MET A 73 2.28 -0.96 5.93
C MET A 73 3.26 -1.74 5.07
N VAL A 74 4.41 -2.13 5.64
CA VAL A 74 5.53 -2.71 4.88
C VAL A 74 5.65 -4.22 5.01
N GLY A 75 5.09 -4.81 6.07
CA GLY A 75 5.24 -6.22 6.42
C GLY A 75 6.64 -6.59 6.90
N GLN A 76 6.86 -7.88 7.07
CA GLN A 76 8.13 -8.47 7.51
C GLN A 76 8.43 -9.76 6.75
N GLY A 77 9.63 -10.32 6.99
CA GLY A 77 10.06 -11.54 6.31
C GLY A 77 10.55 -11.32 4.89
N GLU A 78 11.00 -12.42 4.27
CA GLU A 78 11.78 -12.38 3.04
C GLU A 78 10.98 -11.87 1.83
N LEU A 79 9.71 -12.28 1.72
CA LEU A 79 8.86 -11.82 0.62
C LEU A 79 8.59 -10.31 0.68
N ALA A 80 8.32 -9.78 1.88
CA ALA A 80 8.12 -8.34 2.06
C ALA A 80 9.40 -7.55 1.72
N ARG A 81 10.57 -8.07 2.13
CA ARG A 81 11.88 -7.50 1.80
C ARG A 81 12.13 -7.49 0.30
N LEU A 82 11.80 -8.57 -0.41
CA LEU A 82 11.94 -8.66 -1.85
C LEU A 82 11.05 -7.64 -2.58
N LEU A 83 9.79 -7.51 -2.17
CA LEU A 83 8.86 -6.51 -2.73
C LEU A 83 9.37 -5.08 -2.49
N ALA A 84 9.84 -4.78 -1.28
CA ALA A 84 10.39 -3.48 -0.95
C ALA A 84 11.62 -3.14 -1.83
N GLN A 85 12.47 -4.14 -2.09
CA GLN A 85 13.63 -3.97 -2.97
C GLN A 85 13.22 -3.75 -4.43
N ARG A 86 12.27 -4.54 -4.95
CA ARG A 86 11.72 -4.36 -6.30
C ARG A 86 11.11 -2.97 -6.46
N PHE A 87 10.27 -2.57 -5.51
CA PHE A 87 9.63 -1.26 -5.51
C PHE A 87 10.66 -0.12 -5.51
N ARG A 88 11.64 -0.13 -4.60
CA ARG A 88 12.67 0.92 -4.55
C ARG A 88 13.46 1.03 -5.85
N LYS A 89 13.84 -0.11 -6.43
CA LYS A 89 14.57 -0.15 -7.71
C LYS A 89 13.73 0.41 -8.85
N ALA A 90 12.45 0.05 -8.92
CA ALA A 90 11.54 0.54 -9.95
C ALA A 90 11.27 2.05 -9.80
N VAL A 91 11.06 2.52 -8.57
CA VAL A 91 10.90 3.95 -8.27
C VAL A 91 12.10 4.77 -8.73
N GLN A 92 13.32 4.32 -8.41
CA GLN A 92 14.54 4.99 -8.87
C GLN A 92 14.69 4.92 -10.40
N ARG A 93 14.41 3.76 -11.00
CA ARG A 93 14.49 3.56 -12.45
C ARG A 93 13.56 4.48 -13.23
N PHE A 94 12.35 4.73 -12.70
CA PHE A 94 11.32 5.52 -13.38
C PHE A 94 11.25 6.98 -12.89
N GLY A 95 12.15 7.41 -12.01
CA GLY A 95 12.20 8.80 -11.52
C GLY A 95 11.01 9.21 -10.65
N LEU A 96 10.47 8.25 -9.89
CA LEU A 96 9.33 8.41 -8.97
C LEU A 96 9.77 8.69 -7.53
N ASP A 97 10.97 9.25 -7.36
CA ASP A 97 11.59 9.59 -6.08
C ASP A 97 11.81 11.10 -5.95
N LYS A 98 11.09 11.92 -6.73
CA LYS A 98 11.18 13.37 -6.62
C LYS A 98 10.63 13.83 -5.26
N PRO A 99 11.25 14.84 -4.64
CA PRO A 99 10.71 15.46 -3.45
C PRO A 99 9.28 15.95 -3.67
N THR A 100 8.44 15.84 -2.66
CA THR A 100 7.14 16.51 -2.65
C THR A 100 7.38 18.01 -2.79
N PRO A 101 6.70 18.71 -3.72
CA PRO A 101 6.80 20.16 -3.81
C PRO A 101 6.35 20.80 -2.50
N GLU A 102 6.94 21.94 -2.16
CA GLU A 102 6.48 22.72 -1.01
C GLU A 102 5.00 23.08 -1.19
N LEU A 103 4.21 22.82 -0.14
CA LEU A 103 2.80 23.16 -0.14
C LEU A 103 2.65 24.66 0.13
N ASP A 104 1.87 25.34 -0.71
CA ASP A 104 1.43 26.70 -0.41
C ASP A 104 0.41 26.68 0.74
N CYS A 105 0.91 26.91 1.95
CA CYS A 105 0.11 26.96 3.16
C CYS A 105 -0.43 28.37 3.47
N ASN A 106 -0.27 29.37 2.59
CA ASN A 106 -0.66 30.76 2.89
C ASN A 106 -2.18 30.94 3.12
N ARG A 107 -2.99 30.02 2.59
CA ARG A 107 -4.45 30.00 2.77
C ARG A 107 -4.91 29.01 3.84
N PHE A 108 -3.98 28.31 4.49
CA PHE A 108 -4.33 27.37 5.54
C PHE A 108 -4.71 28.12 6.81
N VAL A 109 -5.96 27.95 7.24
CA VAL A 109 -6.46 28.45 8.51
C VAL A 109 -6.63 27.25 9.44
N PRO A 110 -5.83 27.11 10.52
CA PRO A 110 -6.02 26.02 11.46
C PRO A 110 -7.41 26.12 12.11
N PRO A 111 -8.06 24.99 12.43
CA PRO A 111 -9.36 24.99 13.10
C PRO A 111 -9.26 25.68 14.46
N SER A 112 -10.35 26.32 14.89
CA SER A 112 -10.40 26.98 16.20
C SER A 112 -10.19 25.96 17.33
N LEU A 113 -9.45 26.35 18.37
CA LEU A 113 -9.23 25.51 19.55
C LEU A 113 -10.53 25.22 20.33
N SER A 114 -11.59 25.98 20.08
CA SER A 114 -12.93 25.75 20.65
C SER A 114 -13.73 24.69 19.89
N GLY A 115 -13.23 24.16 18.77
CA GLY A 115 -13.90 23.12 17.97
C GLY A 115 -15.05 23.62 17.09
N GLN A 116 -15.35 24.91 17.12
CA GLN A 116 -16.36 25.51 16.25
C GLN A 116 -15.73 25.90 14.91
N ALA A 117 -16.18 25.27 13.82
CA ALA A 117 -15.79 25.66 12.47
C ALA A 117 -16.32 27.06 12.13
N SER A 118 -15.53 27.88 11.43
CA SER A 118 -16.01 29.17 10.93
C SER A 118 -17.03 28.94 9.82
N LEU A 119 -18.14 29.67 9.89
CA LEU A 119 -19.02 29.88 8.74
C LEU A 119 -18.41 31.06 7.99
N PHE A 120 -17.74 30.75 6.87
CA PHE A 120 -17.01 31.67 5.98
C PHE A 120 -15.58 32.02 6.42
#